data_AF-A0A7Y9XVQ7-F1
#
_entry.id   AF-A0A7Y9XVQ7-F1
#
_cell.length_a   1.000
_cell.length_b   1.000
_cell.length_c   1.000
_cell.angle_alpha   90.00
_cell.angle_beta   90.00
_cell.angle_gamma   90.00
#
_symmetry.space_group_name_H-M   'P 1'
#
loop_
_entity.id
_entity.type
_entity.pdbx_description
1 polymer ?
#
loop_
_entity_poly.entity_id
_entity_poly.type
_entity_poly.pdbx_seq_one_letter_code
_entity_poly.pdbx_strand_id
1 'polypeptide(L)'
;MTRLDAEIEAIRRNPVPYTVKNHKIGVRKMGIFSRTRDIIAANFNDMLDKAEDPAKMIRLIILEMEETLVEVRSSSARTIADQKEMRRHVAKLEKLQADWADKAQLALSKDREDLARAALLEKKKAGDMADQLNAEIDVLDDALRAYEQDIEKLQQRLREARSRQSSITARLQSAENRVKLRTLLSSERVDEAMVRFDQLERRVDYAEGRAESLSIAEKQQPTLAEEIAALADGDKVEAELEELKRRVKGNSAPVAKTADAGSQDAAKPAE
;
A
#
# COMPACT_ATOMS: atom_id res chain seq x y z
N MET A 1 14.69 44.26 43.89
CA MET A 1 14.09 44.40 42.55
C MET A 1 14.26 43.08 41.82
N THR A 2 13.16 42.43 41.47
CA THR A 2 13.18 41.20 40.68
C THR A 2 13.55 41.53 39.23
N ARG A 3 13.99 40.52 38.47
CA ARG A 3 14.33 40.67 37.04
C ARG A 3 13.15 41.20 36.22
N LEU A 4 11.91 40.90 36.67
CA LEU A 4 10.66 41.42 36.11
C LEU A 4 10.48 42.92 36.41
N ASP A 5 10.74 43.35 37.65
CA ASP A 5 10.62 44.78 38.03
C ASP A 5 11.58 45.65 37.20
N ALA A 6 12.80 45.17 36.97
CA ALA A 6 13.79 45.86 36.15
C ALA A 6 13.39 45.94 34.66
N GLU A 7 12.70 44.92 34.13
CA GLU A 7 12.20 44.89 32.76
C GLU A 7 10.98 45.81 32.58
N ILE A 8 10.10 45.87 33.58
CA ILE A 8 8.94 46.78 33.62
C ILE A 8 9.41 48.24 33.71
N GLU A 9 10.42 48.52 34.53
CA GLU A 9 10.99 49.86 34.67
C GLU A 9 11.73 50.30 33.40
N ALA A 10 12.33 49.37 32.66
CA ALA A 10 12.92 49.62 31.33
C ALA A 10 11.86 50.01 30.28
N ILE A 11 10.73 49.29 30.23
CA ILE A 11 9.59 49.61 29.34
C ILE A 11 8.99 50.98 29.68
N ARG A 12 8.96 51.35 30.97
CA ARG A 12 8.43 52.64 31.44
C ARG A 12 9.31 53.83 31.07
N ARG A 13 10.63 53.65 31.04
CA ARG A 13 11.62 54.72 30.83
C ARG A 13 11.87 55.02 29.34
N ASN A 14 11.72 54.01 28.50
CA ASN A 14 11.79 54.15 27.07
C ASN A 14 10.75 53.18 26.48
N PRO A 15 9.51 53.64 26.20
CA PRO A 15 8.55 52.82 25.48
C PRO A 15 9.13 52.64 24.09
N VAL A 16 9.97 51.63 23.93
CA VAL A 16 10.45 51.23 22.61
C VAL A 16 9.18 51.02 21.80
N PRO A 17 8.96 51.76 20.70
CA PRO A 17 8.00 51.28 19.73
C PRO A 17 8.49 49.87 19.46
N TYR A 18 7.66 48.87 19.76
CA TYR A 18 7.86 47.57 19.15
C TYR A 18 7.68 47.89 17.68
N THR A 19 8.80 48.25 17.05
CA THR A 19 8.96 48.17 15.63
C THR A 19 8.76 46.69 15.43
N VAL A 20 7.51 46.31 15.16
CA VAL A 20 7.21 45.11 14.39
C VAL A 20 8.23 45.23 13.30
N LYS A 21 9.29 44.43 13.39
CA LYS A 21 10.23 44.38 12.28
C LYS A 21 9.26 44.13 11.15
N ASN A 22 9.22 45.04 10.20
CA ASN A 22 8.79 44.71 8.87
C ASN A 22 9.81 43.65 8.39
N HIS A 23 9.83 42.44 8.98
CA HIS A 23 9.32 41.30 8.26
C HIS A 23 8.11 41.86 7.54
N LYS A 24 8.39 42.39 6.35
CA LYS A 24 7.74 41.89 5.17
C LYS A 24 7.58 40.40 5.45
N ILE A 25 6.47 40.06 6.12
CA ILE A 25 5.58 39.04 5.65
C ILE A 25 5.29 39.55 4.22
N GLY A 26 6.29 39.39 3.33
CA GLY A 26 6.04 38.75 2.09
C GLY A 26 5.38 37.47 2.53
N VAL A 27 4.08 37.58 2.80
CA VAL A 27 3.13 36.62 2.34
C VAL A 27 3.56 36.54 0.89
N ARG A 28 4.41 35.56 0.64
CA ARG A 28 4.75 35.08 -0.67
C ARG A 28 3.43 34.47 -1.11
N LYS A 29 2.40 35.31 -1.30
CA LYS A 29 1.10 34.98 -1.89
C LYS A 29 1.35 34.33 -3.26
N MET A 30 2.56 34.50 -3.80
CA MET A 30 3.09 33.91 -5.02
C MET A 30 4.20 32.84 -4.87
N GLY A 31 4.44 32.18 -3.71
CA GLY A 31 5.59 31.25 -3.66
C GLY A 31 5.52 29.96 -2.85
N ILE A 32 4.57 29.82 -1.92
CA ILE A 32 4.35 28.54 -1.21
C ILE A 32 2.91 28.11 -1.43
N PHE A 33 1.95 29.00 -1.15
CA PHE A 33 0.53 28.76 -1.42
C PHE A 33 0.20 28.50 -2.90
N SER A 34 0.91 29.13 -3.85
CA SER A 34 0.75 28.78 -5.28
C SER A 34 1.27 27.38 -5.55
N ARG A 35 2.51 27.05 -5.17
CA ARG A 35 3.06 25.70 -5.41
C ARG A 35 2.23 24.60 -4.77
N THR A 36 1.85 24.75 -3.51
CA THR A 36 1.00 23.77 -2.82
C THR A 36 -0.35 23.64 -3.51
N ARG A 37 -0.96 24.77 -3.89
CA ARG A 37 -2.24 24.79 -4.63
C ARG A 37 -2.11 24.22 -6.03
N ASP A 38 -1.04 24.52 -6.76
CA ASP A 38 -0.76 24.08 -8.11
C ASP A 38 -0.46 22.57 -8.11
N ILE A 39 0.23 22.05 -7.09
CA ILE A 39 0.45 20.60 -6.88
C ILE A 39 -0.86 19.90 -6.47
N ILE A 40 -1.68 20.48 -5.58
CA ILE A 40 -2.96 19.91 -5.15
C ILE A 40 -4.02 19.97 -6.27
N ALA A 41 -3.99 21.01 -7.10
CA ALA A 41 -4.91 21.26 -8.20
C ALA A 41 -4.45 20.64 -9.52
N ALA A 42 -3.15 20.35 -9.69
CA ALA A 42 -2.66 19.59 -10.83
C ALA A 42 -3.36 18.24 -10.82
N ASN A 43 -4.07 17.95 -11.91
CA ASN A 43 -4.58 16.63 -12.17
C ASN A 43 -3.38 15.74 -12.52
N PHE A 44 -2.64 15.29 -11.51
CA PHE A 44 -1.42 14.52 -11.70
C PHE A 44 -1.65 13.23 -12.50
N ASN A 45 -2.91 12.75 -12.58
CA ASN A 45 -3.30 11.70 -13.54
C ASN A 45 -3.00 12.10 -14.98
N ASP A 46 -3.37 13.30 -15.40
CA ASP A 46 -3.18 13.76 -16.78
C ASP A 46 -1.70 13.95 -17.12
N MET A 47 -0.86 14.25 -16.11
CA MET A 47 0.60 14.28 -16.27
C MET A 47 1.20 12.88 -16.37
N LEU A 48 0.73 11.93 -15.54
CA LEU A 48 1.14 10.53 -15.59
C LEU A 48 0.81 9.86 -16.92
N ASP A 49 -0.38 10.12 -17.45
CA ASP A 49 -0.86 9.50 -18.68
C ASP A 49 -0.08 9.97 -19.92
N LYS A 50 0.58 11.13 -19.83
CA LYS A 50 1.41 11.72 -20.90
C LYS A 50 2.91 11.51 -20.67
N ALA A 51 3.30 10.87 -19.56
CA ALA A 51 4.69 10.67 -19.20
C ALA A 51 5.33 9.54 -20.01
N GLU A 52 6.52 9.76 -20.56
CA GLU A 52 7.33 8.69 -21.15
C GLU A 52 7.78 7.67 -20.10
N ASP A 53 8.09 8.13 -18.88
CA ASP A 53 8.39 7.28 -17.72
C ASP A 53 7.51 7.67 -16.50
N PRO A 54 6.34 7.03 -16.35
CA PRO A 54 5.43 7.32 -15.24
C PRO A 54 6.01 6.94 -13.86
N ALA A 55 6.95 5.98 -13.81
CA ALA A 55 7.55 5.52 -12.56
C ALA A 55 8.61 6.50 -12.02
N LYS A 56 9.33 7.20 -12.90
CA LYS A 56 10.23 8.30 -12.50
C LYS A 56 9.46 9.57 -12.17
N MET A 57 8.45 9.91 -12.97
CA MET A 57 7.66 11.13 -12.75
C MET A 57 6.94 11.12 -11.40
N ILE A 58 6.32 9.99 -11.01
CA ILE A 58 5.65 9.89 -9.71
C ILE A 58 6.61 9.99 -8.52
N ARG A 59 7.85 9.49 -8.67
CA ARG A 59 8.89 9.64 -7.64
C ARG A 59 9.27 11.10 -7.43
N LEU A 60 9.44 11.85 -8.52
CA LEU A 60 9.76 13.28 -8.45
C LEU A 60 8.65 14.08 -7.77
N ILE A 61 7.40 13.76 -8.07
CA ILE A 61 6.25 14.46 -7.49
C ILE A 61 6.06 14.12 -6.02
N ILE A 62 6.27 12.86 -5.62
CA ILE A 62 6.29 12.50 -4.19
C ILE A 62 7.38 13.29 -3.46
N LEU A 63 8.59 13.41 -4.03
CA LEU A 63 9.67 14.19 -3.44
C LEU A 63 9.29 15.67 -3.29
N GLU A 64 8.77 16.30 -4.34
CA GLU A 64 8.37 17.71 -4.30
C GLU A 64 7.24 17.97 -3.28
N MET A 65 6.30 17.01 -3.15
CA MET A 65 5.26 17.07 -2.12
C MET A 65 5.81 16.90 -0.71
N GLU A 66 6.81 16.04 -0.52
CA GLU A 66 7.50 15.85 0.76
C GLU A 66 8.27 17.11 1.17
N GLU A 67 9.02 17.70 0.24
CA GLU A 67 9.73 18.97 0.44
C GLU A 67 8.74 20.09 0.80
N THR A 68 7.67 20.23 0.03
CA THR A 68 6.61 21.23 0.30
C THR A 68 5.98 21.01 1.68
N LEU A 69 5.73 19.75 2.09
CA LEU A 69 5.18 19.45 3.41
C LEU A 69 6.14 19.87 4.53
N VAL A 70 7.45 19.66 4.36
CA VAL A 70 8.46 20.12 5.32
C VAL A 70 8.51 21.65 5.37
N GLU A 71 8.50 22.32 4.22
CA GLU A 71 8.47 23.78 4.14
C GLU A 71 7.25 24.36 4.86
N VAL A 72 6.04 23.87 4.56
CA VAL A 72 4.80 24.36 5.19
C VAL A 72 4.85 24.16 6.70
N ARG A 73 5.27 22.98 7.19
CA ARG A 73 5.45 22.74 8.64
C ARG A 73 6.45 23.67 9.29
N SER A 74 7.57 23.96 8.63
CA SER A 74 8.57 24.89 9.14
C SER A 74 8.02 26.33 9.21
N SER A 75 7.21 26.73 8.24
CA SER A 75 6.52 28.01 8.21
C SER A 75 5.50 28.11 9.35
N SER A 76 4.66 27.08 9.54
CA SER A 76 3.72 26.99 10.66
C SER A 76 4.43 27.09 12.01
N ALA A 77 5.55 26.38 12.18
CA ALA A 77 6.33 26.42 13.42
C ALA A 77 6.87 27.83 13.71
N ARG A 78 7.33 28.56 12.68
CA ARG A 78 7.75 29.96 12.82
C ARG A 78 6.58 30.87 13.20
N THR A 79 5.43 30.74 12.53
CA THR A 79 4.23 31.51 12.85
C THR A 79 3.74 31.27 14.28
N ILE A 80 3.81 30.02 14.78
CA ILE A 80 3.49 29.69 16.17
C ILE A 80 4.47 30.38 17.14
N ALA A 81 5.75 30.43 16.80
CA ALA A 81 6.76 31.11 17.62
C ALA A 81 6.48 32.63 17.69
N ASP A 82 6.24 33.26 16.54
CA ASP A 82 5.91 34.69 16.44
C ASP A 82 4.64 35.00 17.25
N GLN A 83 3.59 34.21 17.09
CA GLN A 83 2.35 34.35 17.85
C GLN A 83 2.58 34.23 19.37
N LYS A 84 3.41 33.28 19.83
CA LYS A 84 3.75 33.15 21.25
C LYS A 84 4.52 34.34 21.77
N GLU A 85 5.42 34.91 20.98
CA GLU A 85 6.12 36.15 21.34
C GLU A 85 5.13 37.31 21.51
N MET A 86 4.22 37.49 20.55
CA MET A 86 3.19 38.54 20.61
C MET A 86 2.29 38.38 21.83
N ARG A 87 1.82 37.15 22.14
CA ARG A 87 1.03 36.88 23.35
C ARG A 87 1.78 37.22 24.64
N ARG A 88 3.11 37.01 24.68
CA ARG A 88 3.94 37.45 25.81
C ARG A 88 4.01 38.98 25.92
N HIS A 89 4.06 39.69 24.80
CA HIS A 89 4.01 41.14 24.78
C HIS A 89 2.66 41.70 25.24
N VAL A 90 1.55 41.10 24.79
CA VAL A 90 0.21 41.42 25.28
C VAL A 90 0.14 41.27 26.80
N ALA A 91 0.59 40.13 27.34
CA ALA A 91 0.59 39.91 28.80
C ALA A 91 1.45 40.93 29.57
N LYS A 92 2.53 41.46 28.97
CA LYS A 92 3.33 42.56 29.56
C LYS A 92 2.56 43.88 29.53
N LEU A 93 1.85 44.18 28.44
CA LEU A 93 1.03 45.39 28.31
C LEU A 93 -0.18 45.37 29.25
N GLU A 94 -0.83 44.23 29.43
CA GLU A 94 -1.93 44.06 30.39
C GLU A 94 -1.48 44.33 31.83
N LYS A 95 -0.29 43.83 32.23
CA LYS A 95 0.31 44.18 33.52
C LYS A 95 0.60 45.67 33.63
N LEU A 96 1.13 46.27 32.58
CA LEU A 96 1.38 47.72 32.55
C LEU A 96 0.08 48.53 32.69
N GLN A 97 -1.02 48.07 32.08
CA GLN A 97 -2.33 48.68 32.25
C GLN A 97 -2.83 48.58 33.71
N ALA A 98 -2.65 47.43 34.35
CA ALA A 98 -3.00 47.23 35.76
C ALA A 98 -2.17 48.17 36.66
N ASP A 99 -0.85 48.25 36.45
CA ASP A 99 0.03 49.14 37.20
C ASP A 99 -0.37 50.62 37.05
N TRP A 100 -0.79 51.05 35.86
CA TRP A 100 -1.28 52.40 35.64
C TRP A 100 -2.67 52.63 36.25
N ALA A 101 -3.52 51.61 36.31
CA ALA A 101 -4.79 51.67 37.03
C ALA A 101 -4.56 51.89 38.54
N ASP A 102 -3.64 51.14 39.14
CA ASP A 102 -3.29 51.26 40.56
C ASP A 102 -2.69 52.64 40.87
N LYS A 103 -1.81 53.14 40.00
CA LYS A 103 -1.24 54.51 40.11
C LYS A 103 -2.32 55.59 39.99
N ALA A 104 -3.31 55.40 39.11
CA ALA A 104 -4.42 56.33 38.98
C ALA A 104 -5.30 56.35 40.24
N GLN A 105 -5.59 55.18 40.82
CA GLN A 105 -6.33 55.06 42.08
C GLN A 105 -5.57 55.72 43.24
N LEU A 106 -4.26 55.48 43.35
CA LEU A 106 -3.40 56.10 44.36
C LEU A 106 -3.38 57.63 44.23
N ALA A 107 -3.21 58.16 43.01
CA ALA A 107 -3.26 59.59 42.77
C ALA A 107 -4.61 60.20 43.17
N LEU A 108 -5.73 59.51 42.87
CA LEU A 108 -7.06 59.95 43.26
C LEU A 108 -7.25 59.95 44.79
N SER A 109 -6.73 58.94 45.50
CA SER A 109 -6.74 58.89 46.97
C SER A 109 -5.95 60.02 47.65
N LYS A 110 -5.14 60.75 46.89
CA LYS A 110 -4.34 61.89 47.32
C LYS A 110 -4.86 63.21 46.73
N ASP A 111 -6.09 63.19 46.21
CA ASP A 111 -6.77 64.33 45.56
C ASP A 111 -5.97 64.96 44.41
N ARG A 112 -5.08 64.17 43.78
CA ARG A 112 -4.28 64.58 42.63
C ARG A 112 -4.89 64.12 41.32
N GLU A 113 -5.98 64.79 40.93
CA GLU A 113 -6.71 64.49 39.70
C GLU A 113 -5.86 64.65 38.42
N ASP A 114 -4.93 65.59 38.41
CA ASP A 114 -4.02 65.85 37.31
C ASP A 114 -3.17 64.60 36.99
N LEU A 115 -2.59 63.99 38.03
CA LEU A 115 -1.83 62.75 37.91
C LEU A 115 -2.70 61.54 37.61
N ALA A 116 -3.91 61.48 38.17
CA ALA A 116 -4.84 60.39 37.88
C ALA A 116 -5.23 60.39 36.39
N ARG A 117 -5.54 61.55 35.80
CA ARG A 117 -5.83 61.69 34.37
C ARG A 117 -4.64 61.29 33.51
N ALA A 118 -3.43 61.71 33.87
CA ALA A 118 -2.21 61.33 33.16
C ALA A 118 -1.97 59.81 33.20
N ALA A 119 -2.15 59.17 34.36
CA ALA A 119 -2.02 57.73 34.52
C ALA A 119 -3.07 56.96 33.70
N LEU A 120 -4.32 57.43 33.66
CA LEU A 120 -5.37 56.84 32.81
C LEU A 120 -5.07 56.97 31.32
N LEU A 121 -4.43 58.07 30.89
CA LEU A 121 -4.01 58.24 29.49
C LEU A 121 -2.92 57.23 29.10
N GLU A 122 -1.94 57.00 29.98
CA GLU A 122 -0.91 55.97 29.76
C GLU A 122 -1.49 54.54 29.81
N LYS A 123 -2.46 54.29 30.72
CA LYS A 123 -3.23 53.04 30.73
C LYS A 123 -3.91 52.82 29.38
N LYS A 124 -4.58 53.84 28.84
CA LYS A 124 -5.27 53.75 27.55
C LYS A 124 -4.30 53.42 26.42
N LYS A 125 -3.14 54.08 26.34
CA LYS A 125 -2.12 53.77 25.32
C LYS A 125 -1.65 52.32 25.40
N ALA A 126 -1.43 51.79 26.59
CA ALA A 126 -1.08 50.38 26.79
C ALA A 126 -2.24 49.42 26.42
N GLY A 127 -3.49 49.87 26.61
CA GLY A 127 -4.73 49.29 26.07
C GLY A 127 -4.69 49.15 24.56
N ASP A 128 -4.64 50.29 23.88
CA ASP A 128 -4.69 50.38 22.42
C ASP A 128 -3.57 49.54 21.76
N MET A 129 -2.36 49.52 22.34
CA MET A 129 -1.26 48.66 21.86
C MET A 129 -1.51 47.17 22.07
N ALA A 130 -2.13 46.77 23.19
CA ALA A 130 -2.47 45.37 23.44
C ALA A 130 -3.55 44.89 22.47
N ASP A 131 -4.57 45.72 22.22
CA ASP A 131 -5.64 45.44 21.27
C ASP A 131 -5.11 45.30 19.84
N GLN A 132 -4.17 46.15 19.43
CA GLN A 132 -3.50 46.01 18.13
C GLN A 132 -2.77 44.66 18.01
N LEU A 133 -1.99 44.27 19.03
CA LEU A 133 -1.28 42.99 19.01
C LEU A 133 -2.24 41.80 19.03
N ASN A 134 -3.37 41.90 19.73
CA ASN A 134 -4.41 40.87 19.72
C ASN A 134 -5.03 40.71 18.32
N ALA A 135 -5.34 41.82 17.64
CA ALA A 135 -5.83 41.77 16.26
C ALA A 135 -4.82 41.12 15.30
N GLU A 136 -3.52 41.39 15.47
CA GLU A 136 -2.48 40.72 14.69
C GLU A 136 -2.35 39.23 15.03
N ILE A 137 -2.51 38.85 16.31
CA ILE A 137 -2.55 37.44 16.75
C ILE A 137 -3.71 36.69 16.08
N ASP A 138 -4.88 37.30 15.97
CA ASP A 138 -6.06 36.70 15.32
C ASP A 138 -5.79 36.42 13.84
N VAL A 139 -5.13 37.33 13.14
CA VAL A 139 -4.70 37.13 11.74
C VAL A 139 -3.73 35.95 11.62
N LEU A 140 -2.82 35.79 12.58
CA LEU A 140 -1.92 34.63 12.61
C LEU A 140 -2.65 33.33 12.93
N ASP A 141 -3.66 33.34 13.81
CA ASP A 141 -4.51 32.19 14.10
C ASP A 141 -5.25 31.70 12.85
N ASP A 142 -5.82 32.62 12.05
CA ASP A 142 -6.46 32.27 10.78
C ASP A 142 -5.46 31.69 9.76
N ALA A 143 -4.25 32.26 9.69
CA ALA A 143 -3.19 31.72 8.84
C ALA A 143 -2.75 30.31 9.27
N LEU A 144 -2.67 30.05 10.57
CA LEU A 144 -2.34 28.72 11.12
C LEU A 144 -3.41 27.68 10.77
N ARG A 145 -4.70 28.04 10.89
CA ARG A 145 -5.80 27.17 10.46
C ARG A 145 -5.74 26.84 8.97
N ALA A 146 -5.39 27.82 8.13
CA ALA A 146 -5.19 27.57 6.71
C ALA A 146 -4.02 26.59 6.45
N TYR A 147 -2.90 26.77 7.15
CA TYR A 147 -1.77 25.83 7.06
C TYR A 147 -2.14 24.41 7.50
N GLU A 148 -2.92 24.25 8.57
CA GLU A 148 -3.39 22.94 9.01
C GLU A 148 -4.19 22.22 7.92
N GLN A 149 -5.14 22.92 7.29
CA GLN A 149 -5.92 22.38 6.18
C GLN A 149 -5.03 22.01 4.98
N ASP A 150 -4.03 22.83 4.66
CA ASP A 150 -3.12 22.57 3.55
C ASP A 150 -2.19 21.38 3.83
N ILE A 151 -1.73 21.24 5.08
CA ILE A 151 -0.94 20.08 5.54
C ILE A 151 -1.78 18.80 5.39
N GLU A 152 -3.03 18.79 5.84
CA GLU A 152 -3.92 17.63 5.73
C GLU A 152 -4.14 17.22 4.27
N LYS A 153 -4.44 18.19 3.40
CA LYS A 153 -4.61 17.96 1.96
C LYS A 153 -3.34 17.40 1.33
N LEU A 154 -2.17 17.98 1.62
CA LEU A 154 -0.89 17.48 1.11
C LEU A 154 -0.62 16.05 1.55
N GLN A 155 -0.84 15.76 2.83
CA GLN A 155 -0.65 14.41 3.37
C GLN A 155 -1.59 13.39 2.70
N GLN A 156 -2.85 13.76 2.46
CA GLN A 156 -3.79 12.91 1.74
C GLN A 156 -3.30 12.64 0.32
N ARG A 157 -2.95 13.69 -0.43
CA ARG A 157 -2.42 13.57 -1.79
C ARG A 157 -1.15 12.71 -1.84
N LEU A 158 -0.28 12.83 -0.84
CA LEU A 158 0.96 12.06 -0.76
C LEU A 158 0.68 10.58 -0.53
N ARG A 159 -0.33 10.23 0.29
CA ARG A 159 -0.81 8.84 0.42
C ARG A 159 -1.35 8.30 -0.91
N GLU A 160 -2.15 9.10 -1.62
CA GLU A 160 -2.69 8.74 -2.95
C GLU A 160 -1.56 8.51 -3.96
N ALA A 161 -0.57 9.42 -4.01
CA ALA A 161 0.58 9.32 -4.90
C ALA A 161 1.44 8.07 -4.61
N ARG A 162 1.72 7.76 -3.34
CA ARG A 162 2.44 6.53 -2.94
C ARG A 162 1.69 5.27 -3.34
N SER A 163 0.37 5.23 -3.13
CA SER A 163 -0.47 4.09 -3.56
C SER A 163 -0.38 3.87 -5.08
N ARG A 164 -0.47 4.96 -5.86
CA ARG A 164 -0.31 4.89 -7.32
C ARG A 164 1.10 4.45 -7.73
N GLN A 165 2.14 4.92 -7.05
CA GLN A 165 3.52 4.51 -7.31
C GLN A 165 3.67 2.99 -7.14
N SER A 166 3.13 2.42 -6.06
CA SER A 166 3.14 0.98 -5.84
C SER A 166 2.40 0.24 -6.96
N SER A 167 1.23 0.75 -7.38
CA SER A 167 0.47 0.15 -8.49
C SER A 167 1.22 0.20 -9.83
N ILE A 168 1.85 1.32 -10.17
CA ILE A 168 2.63 1.49 -11.41
C ILE A 168 3.83 0.54 -11.40
N THR A 169 4.55 0.49 -10.27
CA THR A 169 5.72 -0.38 -10.11
C THR A 169 5.35 -1.85 -10.23
N ALA A 170 4.26 -2.30 -9.59
CA ALA A 170 3.78 -3.67 -9.69
C ALA A 170 3.36 -4.05 -11.13
N ARG A 171 2.69 -3.13 -11.84
CA ARG A 171 2.31 -3.32 -13.26
C ARG A 171 3.55 -3.41 -14.15
N LEU A 172 4.54 -2.54 -13.95
CA LEU A 172 5.78 -2.54 -14.71
C LEU A 172 6.56 -3.84 -14.49
N GLN A 173 6.71 -4.28 -13.24
CA GLN A 173 7.35 -5.55 -12.90
C GLN A 173 6.60 -6.75 -13.52
N SER A 174 5.27 -6.75 -13.48
CA SER A 174 4.47 -7.81 -14.11
C SER A 174 4.66 -7.84 -15.64
N ALA A 175 4.68 -6.67 -16.28
CA ALA A 175 4.93 -6.55 -17.71
C ALA A 175 6.34 -7.01 -18.09
N GLU A 176 7.37 -6.56 -17.36
CA GLU A 176 8.75 -7.01 -17.55
C GLU A 176 8.90 -8.51 -17.36
N ASN A 177 8.27 -9.09 -16.34
CA ASN A 177 8.29 -10.53 -16.11
C ASN A 177 7.61 -11.29 -17.26
N ARG A 178 6.47 -10.80 -17.76
CA ARG A 178 5.79 -11.39 -18.93
C ARG A 178 6.67 -11.33 -20.18
N VAL A 179 7.35 -10.21 -20.43
CA VAL A 179 8.28 -10.07 -21.56
C VAL A 179 9.46 -11.03 -21.39
N LYS A 180 10.10 -11.06 -20.22
CA LYS A 180 11.21 -11.98 -19.92
C LYS A 180 10.80 -13.44 -20.12
N LEU A 181 9.65 -13.86 -19.59
CA LEU A 181 9.12 -15.20 -19.79
C LEU A 181 8.86 -15.49 -21.27
N ARG A 182 8.25 -14.56 -22.01
CA ARG A 182 8.02 -14.75 -23.44
C ARG A 182 9.33 -14.86 -24.22
N THR A 183 10.33 -14.04 -23.92
CA THR A 183 11.66 -14.10 -24.54
C THR A 183 12.40 -15.40 -24.21
N LEU A 184 12.28 -15.91 -22.98
CA LEU A 184 12.86 -17.21 -22.59
C LEU A 184 12.18 -18.36 -23.32
N LEU A 185 10.85 -18.34 -23.42
CA LEU A 185 10.06 -19.35 -24.13
C LEU A 185 10.26 -19.26 -25.66
N SER A 186 10.47 -18.06 -26.20
CA SER A 186 10.80 -17.84 -27.61
C SER A 186 12.30 -17.92 -27.90
N SER A 187 13.11 -18.33 -26.92
CA SER A 187 14.55 -18.49 -27.14
C SER A 187 14.80 -19.81 -27.86
N GLU A 188 15.71 -19.77 -28.82
CA GLU A 188 16.12 -20.87 -29.71
C GLU A 188 16.47 -22.18 -28.98
N ARG A 189 16.75 -22.12 -27.66
CA ARG A 189 17.00 -23.29 -26.81
C ARG A 189 15.77 -24.14 -26.53
N VAL A 190 14.57 -23.56 -26.49
CA VAL A 190 13.33 -24.34 -26.36
C VAL A 190 13.04 -25.03 -27.69
N ASP A 191 13.19 -24.32 -28.81
CA ASP A 191 13.06 -24.90 -30.15
C ASP A 191 14.10 -26.00 -30.39
N GLU A 192 15.36 -25.79 -30.01
CA GLU A 192 16.42 -26.81 -30.13
C GLU A 192 16.18 -28.02 -29.22
N ALA A 193 15.62 -27.81 -28.01
CA ALA A 193 15.23 -28.89 -27.12
C ALA A 193 14.05 -29.70 -27.68
N MET A 194 13.06 -29.04 -28.31
CA MET A 194 11.95 -29.70 -28.99
C MET A 194 12.43 -30.49 -30.22
N VAL A 195 13.31 -29.93 -31.05
CA VAL A 195 13.90 -30.65 -32.19
C VAL A 195 14.69 -31.88 -31.75
N ARG A 196 15.46 -31.79 -30.64
CA ARG A 196 16.15 -32.96 -30.08
C ARG A 196 15.19 -33.99 -29.50
N PHE A 197 14.05 -33.56 -28.98
CA PHE A 197 12.99 -34.44 -28.49
C PHE A 197 12.34 -35.22 -29.64
N ASP A 198 11.98 -34.54 -30.74
CA ASP A 198 11.45 -35.18 -31.95
C ASP A 198 12.43 -36.20 -32.54
N GLN A 199 13.74 -35.91 -32.48
CA GLN A 199 14.79 -36.85 -32.92
C GLN A 199 14.91 -38.07 -32.01
N LEU A 200 14.69 -37.91 -30.71
CA LEU A 200 14.65 -39.00 -29.74
C LEU A 200 13.40 -39.86 -29.92
N GLU A 201 12.23 -39.24 -30.12
CA GLU A 201 10.96 -39.93 -30.40
C GLU A 201 11.08 -40.78 -31.67
N ARG A 202 11.57 -40.22 -32.78
CA ARG A 202 11.82 -40.99 -34.02
C ARG A 202 12.79 -42.16 -33.83
N ARG A 203 13.77 -42.03 -32.92
CA ARG A 203 14.70 -43.12 -32.60
C ARG A 203 14.05 -44.20 -31.75
N VAL A 204 13.16 -43.83 -30.84
CA VAL A 204 12.34 -44.76 -30.06
C VAL A 204 11.38 -45.48 -31.00
N ASP A 205 10.65 -44.77 -31.86
CA ASP A 205 9.75 -45.38 -32.85
C ASP A 205 10.48 -46.36 -33.78
N TYR A 206 11.69 -46.01 -34.23
CA TYR A 206 12.51 -46.92 -35.05
C TYR A 206 13.00 -48.14 -34.27
N ALA A 207 13.35 -47.97 -32.99
CA ALA A 207 13.76 -49.06 -32.13
C ALA A 207 12.59 -50.00 -31.80
N GLU A 208 11.41 -49.44 -31.54
CA GLU A 208 10.15 -50.16 -31.33
C GLU A 208 9.72 -50.89 -32.60
N GLY A 209 9.74 -50.22 -33.77
CA GLY A 209 9.47 -50.86 -35.05
C GLY A 209 10.45 -51.98 -35.40
N ARG A 210 11.72 -51.86 -34.99
CA ARG A 210 12.71 -52.93 -35.13
C ARG A 210 12.42 -54.09 -34.17
N ALA A 211 12.03 -53.82 -32.93
CA ALA A 211 11.64 -54.83 -31.96
C ALA A 211 10.37 -55.58 -32.42
N GLU A 212 9.40 -54.85 -32.97
CA GLU A 212 8.18 -55.42 -33.54
C GLU A 212 8.48 -56.24 -34.80
N SER A 213 9.40 -55.79 -35.68
CA SER A 213 9.84 -56.60 -36.83
C SER A 213 10.57 -57.89 -36.42
N LEU A 214 11.33 -57.85 -35.32
CA LEU A 214 11.99 -59.03 -34.78
C LEU A 214 10.97 -59.99 -34.15
N SER A 215 9.95 -59.47 -33.48
CA SER A 215 8.81 -60.26 -32.99
C SER A 215 7.99 -60.88 -34.13
N ILE A 216 7.84 -60.19 -35.26
CA ILE A 216 7.22 -60.72 -36.48
C ILE A 216 8.13 -61.77 -37.14
N ALA A 217 9.46 -61.60 -37.10
CA ALA A 217 10.41 -62.61 -37.59
C ALA A 217 10.50 -63.85 -36.67
N GLU A 218 10.25 -63.69 -35.37
CA GLU A 218 10.09 -64.80 -34.40
C GLU A 218 8.74 -65.50 -34.51
N LYS A 219 7.73 -64.87 -35.13
CA LYS A 219 6.55 -65.58 -35.68
C LYS A 219 6.95 -66.31 -36.97
N GLN A 220 7.94 -67.19 -36.90
CA GLN A 220 8.05 -68.26 -37.87
C GLN A 220 6.83 -69.17 -37.69
N GLN A 221 6.29 -69.67 -38.81
CA GLN A 221 5.21 -70.64 -38.79
C GLN A 221 5.58 -71.79 -37.84
N PRO A 222 4.65 -72.24 -36.98
CA PRO A 222 4.92 -73.33 -36.05
C PRO A 222 5.47 -74.52 -36.83
N THR A 223 6.51 -75.15 -36.29
CA THR A 223 7.11 -76.30 -36.96
C THR A 223 6.09 -77.45 -37.00
N LEU A 224 6.15 -78.31 -38.02
CA LEU A 224 5.24 -79.47 -38.15
C LEU A 224 5.20 -80.33 -36.87
N ALA A 225 6.30 -80.36 -36.11
CA ALA A 225 6.39 -81.02 -34.82
C ALA A 225 5.56 -80.33 -33.71
N GLU A 226 5.51 -78.99 -33.69
CA GLU A 226 4.68 -78.21 -32.76
C GLU A 226 3.18 -78.30 -33.12
N GLU A 227 2.84 -78.35 -34.41
CA GLU A 227 1.46 -78.61 -34.85
C GLU A 227 0.99 -80.04 -34.50
N ILE A 228 1.86 -81.04 -34.63
CA ILE A 228 1.58 -82.43 -34.21
C ILE A 228 1.48 -82.55 -32.69
N ALA A 229 2.29 -81.81 -31.92
CA ALA A 229 2.19 -81.78 -30.47
C ALA A 229 0.88 -81.12 -30.00
N ALA A 230 0.45 -80.03 -30.65
CA ALA A 230 -0.83 -79.39 -30.39
C ALA A 230 -2.03 -80.28 -30.75
N LEU A 231 -1.93 -81.11 -31.78
CA LEU A 231 -2.91 -82.15 -32.12
C LEU A 231 -2.93 -83.28 -31.08
N ALA A 232 -1.76 -83.70 -30.58
CA ALA A 232 -1.65 -84.73 -29.53
C ALA A 232 -2.17 -84.25 -28.16
N ASP A 233 -2.02 -82.96 -27.84
CA ASP A 233 -2.65 -82.35 -26.66
C ASP A 233 -4.17 -82.18 -26.85
N GLY A 234 -4.63 -81.89 -28.07
CA GLY A 234 -6.05 -81.93 -28.42
C GLY A 234 -6.68 -83.30 -28.20
N ASP A 235 -6.02 -84.39 -28.63
CA ASP A 235 -6.52 -85.77 -28.47
C ASP A 235 -6.53 -86.23 -27.00
N LYS A 236 -5.59 -85.77 -26.17
CA LYS A 236 -5.59 -86.06 -24.72
C LYS A 236 -6.68 -85.30 -23.98
N VAL A 237 -6.91 -84.04 -24.33
CA VAL A 237 -7.98 -83.22 -23.73
C VAL A 237 -9.36 -83.76 -24.14
N GLU A 238 -9.53 -84.22 -25.39
CA GLU A 238 -10.79 -84.82 -25.84
C GLU A 238 -11.02 -86.21 -25.23
N ALA A 239 -9.95 -86.99 -24.98
CA ALA A 239 -10.02 -88.26 -24.26
C ALA A 239 -10.37 -88.07 -22.77
N GLU A 240 -9.79 -87.08 -22.09
CA GLU A 240 -10.16 -86.71 -20.72
C GLU A 240 -11.61 -86.17 -20.66
N LEU A 241 -12.07 -85.47 -21.70
CA LEU A 241 -13.46 -84.99 -21.81
C LEU A 241 -14.46 -86.14 -22.04
N GLU A 242 -14.13 -87.15 -22.85
CA GLU A 242 -14.92 -88.38 -23.04
C GLU A 242 -14.98 -89.22 -21.75
N GLU A 243 -13.87 -89.34 -21.02
CA GLU A 243 -13.81 -90.03 -19.73
C GLU A 243 -14.62 -89.30 -18.64
N LEU A 244 -14.55 -87.95 -18.61
CA LEU A 244 -15.42 -87.11 -17.79
C LEU A 244 -16.90 -87.27 -18.17
N LYS A 245 -17.25 -87.30 -19.47
CA LYS A 245 -18.64 -87.54 -19.93
C LYS A 245 -19.14 -88.94 -19.55
N ARG A 246 -18.31 -89.98 -19.60
CA ARG A 246 -18.65 -91.35 -19.14
C ARG A 246 -18.85 -91.41 -17.63
N ARG A 247 -18.00 -90.74 -16.84
CA ARG A 247 -18.16 -90.61 -15.38
C ARG A 247 -19.42 -89.84 -15.00
N VAL A 248 -19.80 -88.82 -15.78
CA VAL A 248 -21.03 -88.02 -15.54
C VAL A 248 -22.31 -88.79 -15.94
N LYS A 249 -22.28 -89.59 -17.02
CA LYS A 249 -23.42 -90.44 -17.43
C LYS A 249 -23.59 -91.73 -16.60
N GLY A 250 -22.53 -92.22 -15.96
CA GLY A 250 -22.57 -93.40 -15.08
C GLY A 250 -23.06 -93.15 -13.65
N ASN A 251 -23.22 -91.90 -13.25
CA ASN A 251 -23.53 -91.53 -11.85
C ASN A 251 -24.90 -90.82 -11.67
N SER A 252 -25.85 -91.07 -12.58
CA SER A 252 -27.19 -90.48 -12.55
C SER A 252 -28.30 -91.53 -12.50
N ALA A 253 -28.56 -92.12 -11.33
CA ALA A 253 -29.89 -92.55 -10.85
C ALA A 253 -29.81 -93.01 -9.37
N PRO A 254 -30.86 -92.85 -8.55
CA PRO A 254 -31.47 -91.59 -8.09
C PRO A 254 -31.58 -91.56 -6.54
N VAL A 255 -32.37 -90.61 -5.99
CA VAL A 255 -33.02 -90.62 -4.66
C VAL A 255 -32.38 -89.73 -3.56
N ALA A 256 -32.86 -88.49 -3.50
CA ALA A 256 -33.76 -87.98 -2.45
C ALA A 256 -33.33 -86.75 -1.61
N LYS A 257 -34.29 -85.81 -1.62
CA LYS A 257 -34.84 -84.99 -0.52
C LYS A 257 -34.00 -83.85 0.08
N THR A 258 -34.68 -82.69 0.06
CA THR A 258 -34.80 -81.64 1.11
C THR A 258 -33.54 -80.83 1.41
N ALA A 259 -33.55 -79.52 1.62
CA ALA A 259 -34.52 -78.43 1.65
C ALA A 259 -33.64 -77.16 1.62
N ASP A 260 -33.91 -76.18 0.76
CA ASP A 260 -34.69 -74.97 1.02
C ASP A 260 -34.02 -73.91 1.94
N ALA A 261 -34.17 -72.65 1.49
CA ALA A 261 -33.76 -71.36 2.06
C ALA A 261 -32.26 -70.99 2.01
N GLY A 262 -31.78 -70.01 1.22
CA GLY A 262 -32.45 -68.92 0.52
C GLY A 262 -32.68 -67.69 1.42
N SER A 263 -31.75 -66.73 1.37
CA SER A 263 -31.93 -65.26 1.53
C SER A 263 -30.57 -64.64 1.90
N GLN A 264 -29.84 -63.92 1.05
CA GLN A 264 -30.09 -62.53 0.62
C GLN A 264 -30.60 -61.64 1.77
N ASP A 265 -29.83 -60.61 2.16
CA ASP A 265 -30.04 -59.24 1.69
C ASP A 265 -29.71 -58.17 2.75
N ALA A 266 -29.33 -57.00 2.21
CA ALA A 266 -29.72 -55.66 2.64
C ALA A 266 -29.04 -54.96 3.84
N ALA A 267 -28.43 -53.84 3.47
CA ALA A 267 -28.74 -52.49 3.95
C ALA A 267 -28.25 -52.04 5.35
N LYS A 268 -27.25 -51.15 5.30
CA LYS A 268 -27.19 -49.88 6.07
C LYS A 268 -28.09 -48.83 5.35
N PRO A 269 -28.43 -47.64 5.91
CA PRO A 269 -28.14 -47.08 7.25
C PRO A 269 -29.32 -46.31 7.91
N ALA A 270 -29.21 -46.06 9.23
CA ALA A 270 -29.74 -44.94 10.02
C ALA A 270 -29.09 -45.11 11.42
N GLU A 271 -28.66 -44.13 12.20
CA GLU A 271 -28.93 -42.70 12.36
C GLU A 271 -27.73 -42.11 13.14
#